data_AF-A0A8B6ECZ3-F1
#
_entry.id   AF-A0A8B6ECZ3-F1
#
_cell.length_a   1.000
_cell.length_b   1.000
_cell.length_c   1.000
_cell.angle_alpha   90.00
_cell.angle_beta   90.00
_cell.angle_gamma   90.00
#
_symmetry.space_group_name_H-M   'P 1'
#
loop_
_entity.id
_entity.type
_entity.pdbx_description
1 polymer ?
#
loop_
_entity_poly.entity_id
_entity_poly.type
_entity_poly.pdbx_seq_one_letter_code
_entity_poly.pdbx_strand_id
1 'polypeptide(L)'
;MRIFLFSASKRKVICEDSKTTLSCPSNQVIKITQATYGRSNKRTCKNPNMKTTRCVTKKPLGISRKNCNGRKSCTVAANNRLYGDPCPGTYKYVTVTYSCKVKKTPKCLRRCHRQAKCIRGKCVCKSGYKGDGIRSCTNIKASSNWKCYHYTLANKIAMIMFGQKTICEKHGRIFTKGINNNYPGCGTCWCCQKPKGTPSDCKGKCHIHGTCERGRCRCKRGYTGDGINVCSKSCTCSASGDPHYRTFDGQVLHFMGTCKYTLSQYVNPSSRCRFHVQVKNENRGNTQVSFTRSVHVVVRKTKIDLLKNNVVKVDGIKIYLPYKTRYFSIIYSGRYVRLKTTCKVLITWDGNSAVTISVPSQFSRNLIGLCGNCNGIKDDFRTKDGLDVRTKPDKFTLIGESYLIREGTSKKCGVTTPPDPCTSALRNKANRNSACGQLNPANPSSSFKDCSQVDTALVQDIYNTCVYDYCAYSDPPRYMKYNCLRSCLKA
;
A
#
# COMPACT_ATOMS: atom_id res chain seq x y z
N MET A 1 38.62 -35.19 12.85
CA MET A 1 38.08 -36.58 12.92
C MET A 1 36.65 -36.63 12.37
N ARG A 2 36.40 -37.29 11.23
CA ARG A 2 35.03 -37.63 10.80
C ARG A 2 34.60 -38.88 11.57
N ILE A 3 33.66 -38.74 12.49
CA ILE A 3 33.05 -39.89 13.18
C ILE A 3 32.23 -40.67 12.14
N PHE A 4 32.78 -41.76 11.62
CA PHE A 4 32.01 -42.74 10.85
C PHE A 4 31.12 -43.50 11.83
N LEU A 5 29.85 -43.08 11.95
CA LEU A 5 28.83 -43.92 12.56
C LEU A 5 28.62 -45.15 11.67
N PHE A 6 29.30 -46.25 11.98
CA PHE A 6 29.01 -47.55 11.37
C PHE A 6 27.60 -47.97 11.80
N SER A 7 26.66 -48.03 10.85
CA SER A 7 25.36 -48.67 11.11
C SER A 7 25.63 -50.13 11.46
N ALA A 8 25.28 -50.54 12.68
CA ALA A 8 25.35 -51.92 13.11
C ALA A 8 24.65 -52.85 12.10
N SER A 9 25.34 -53.93 11.72
CA SER A 9 24.81 -54.95 10.83
C SER A 9 23.87 -55.86 11.62
N LYS A 10 22.64 -56.07 11.13
CA LYS A 10 21.64 -56.92 11.75
C LYS A 10 21.55 -58.25 11.01
N ARG A 11 21.55 -59.37 11.75
CA ARG A 11 21.38 -60.72 11.22
C ARG A 11 20.03 -61.29 11.65
N LYS A 12 19.30 -61.90 10.72
CA LYS A 12 18.03 -62.60 10.97
C LYS A 12 18.08 -64.01 10.38
N VAL A 13 17.52 -64.96 11.12
CA VAL A 13 17.35 -66.36 10.72
C VAL A 13 15.85 -66.63 10.59
N ILE A 14 15.46 -67.33 9.52
CA ILE A 14 14.08 -67.67 9.20
C ILE A 14 14.06 -69.16 8.85
N CYS A 15 13.37 -69.97 9.65
CA CYS A 15 13.26 -71.41 9.40
C CYS A 15 12.35 -71.69 8.18
N GLU A 16 12.56 -72.82 7.50
CA GLU A 16 11.77 -73.22 6.33
C GLU A 16 10.25 -73.19 6.63
N ASP A 17 9.48 -72.75 5.63
CA ASP A 17 8.05 -72.47 5.65
C ASP A 17 7.61 -71.27 6.52
N SER A 18 8.56 -70.54 7.10
CA SER A 18 8.30 -69.29 7.82
C SER A 18 8.66 -68.05 7.01
N LYS A 19 8.12 -66.90 7.45
CA LYS A 19 8.45 -65.57 6.92
C LYS A 19 8.67 -64.57 8.05
N THR A 20 9.55 -63.60 7.84
CA THR A 20 9.78 -62.51 8.80
C THR A 20 9.90 -61.16 8.10
N THR A 21 9.63 -60.10 8.85
CA THR A 21 9.73 -58.73 8.38
C THR A 21 11.06 -58.12 8.81
N LEU A 22 11.84 -57.62 7.86
CA LEU A 22 13.01 -56.77 8.12
C LEU A 22 12.55 -55.32 8.17
N SER A 23 13.06 -54.55 9.12
CA SER A 23 12.66 -53.14 9.30
C SER A 23 13.81 -52.25 9.76
N CYS A 24 13.75 -50.98 9.34
CA CYS A 24 14.69 -49.95 9.75
C CYS A 24 13.99 -48.80 10.50
N PRO A 25 14.70 -48.13 11.43
CA PRO A 25 14.21 -46.93 12.12
C PRO A 25 13.84 -45.79 11.16
N SER A 26 13.17 -44.76 11.69
CA SER A 26 12.75 -43.60 10.90
C SER A 26 13.94 -42.94 10.17
N ASN A 27 13.73 -42.52 8.92
CA ASN A 27 14.74 -41.96 7.99
C ASN A 27 15.86 -42.88 7.49
N GLN A 28 15.77 -44.20 7.72
CA GLN A 28 16.70 -45.19 7.17
C GLN A 28 15.98 -46.20 6.27
N VAL A 29 16.74 -46.82 5.36
CA VAL A 29 16.29 -47.85 4.43
C VAL A 29 17.20 -49.07 4.50
N ILE A 30 16.63 -50.24 4.20
CA ILE A 30 17.32 -51.52 4.24
C ILE A 30 18.38 -51.57 3.14
N LYS A 31 19.58 -52.04 3.49
CA LYS A 31 20.61 -52.52 2.55
C LYS A 31 21.01 -53.94 2.92
N ILE A 32 20.61 -54.91 2.10
CA ILE A 32 21.01 -56.31 2.22
C ILE A 32 22.50 -56.45 1.85
N THR A 33 23.26 -57.03 2.77
CA THR A 33 24.70 -57.27 2.59
C THR A 33 24.97 -58.72 2.22
N GLN A 34 24.30 -59.67 2.89
CA GLN A 34 24.43 -61.10 2.66
C GLN A 34 23.07 -61.78 2.82
N ALA A 35 22.84 -62.86 2.08
CA ALA A 35 21.73 -63.76 2.34
C ALA A 35 22.05 -65.17 1.82
N THR A 36 21.65 -66.18 2.59
CA THR A 36 21.86 -67.59 2.25
C THR A 36 20.64 -68.42 2.62
N TYR A 37 20.42 -69.52 1.91
CA TYR A 37 19.37 -70.51 2.20
C TYR A 37 19.96 -71.90 2.18
N GLY A 38 19.60 -72.71 3.16
CA GLY A 38 20.15 -74.06 3.33
C GLY A 38 20.35 -74.40 4.81
N ARG A 39 21.25 -75.33 5.11
CA ARG A 39 21.65 -75.69 6.48
C ARG A 39 23.17 -75.69 6.60
N SER A 40 23.66 -74.95 7.59
CA SER A 40 25.09 -74.84 7.92
C SER A 40 25.46 -75.43 9.29
N ASN A 41 24.48 -75.77 10.14
CA ASN A 41 24.71 -76.39 11.44
C ASN A 41 23.45 -77.12 11.97
N LYS A 42 23.62 -77.93 13.03
CA LYS A 42 22.55 -78.71 13.68
C LYS A 42 21.72 -77.91 14.71
N ARG A 43 22.19 -76.72 15.13
CA ARG A 43 21.60 -75.95 16.24
C ARG A 43 20.51 -74.97 15.79
N THR A 44 20.73 -74.33 14.65
CA THR A 44 19.84 -73.29 14.11
C THR A 44 18.61 -73.95 13.46
N CYS A 45 17.39 -73.52 13.83
CA CYS A 45 16.14 -74.13 13.35
C CYS A 45 16.15 -75.66 13.50
N LYS A 46 16.27 -76.14 14.74
CA LYS A 46 16.37 -77.58 15.08
C LYS A 46 15.14 -78.32 14.59
N ASN A 47 15.34 -79.43 13.87
CA ASN A 47 14.28 -80.26 13.31
C ASN A 47 14.78 -81.72 13.18
N PRO A 48 13.94 -82.76 13.31
CA PRO A 48 14.37 -84.15 13.11
C PRO A 48 14.99 -84.43 11.73
N ASN A 49 14.55 -83.72 10.70
CA ASN A 49 14.96 -83.95 9.31
C ASN A 49 16.21 -83.13 8.94
N MET A 50 17.40 -83.58 9.39
CA MET A 50 18.68 -82.90 9.15
C MET A 50 19.77 -83.84 8.62
N LYS A 51 19.64 -84.30 7.37
CA LYS A 51 20.58 -85.24 6.73
C LYS A 51 21.98 -84.65 6.50
N THR A 52 22.10 -83.35 6.26
CA THR A 52 23.40 -82.67 6.08
C THR A 52 23.40 -81.25 6.65
N THR A 53 24.60 -80.76 7.02
CA THR A 53 24.83 -79.37 7.44
C THR A 53 25.81 -78.64 6.54
N ARG A 54 26.13 -79.20 5.38
CA ARG A 54 27.05 -78.61 4.40
C ARG A 54 26.30 -78.28 3.11
N CYS A 55 25.11 -77.69 3.21
CA CYS A 55 24.30 -77.32 2.05
C CYS A 55 23.83 -75.86 2.17
N VAL A 56 24.40 -74.96 1.37
CA VAL A 56 24.04 -73.54 1.41
C VAL A 56 24.11 -72.93 0.02
N THR A 57 23.07 -72.20 -0.38
CA THR A 57 23.06 -71.40 -1.61
C THR A 57 23.01 -69.90 -1.33
N LYS A 58 23.62 -69.09 -2.20
CA LYS A 58 23.60 -67.61 -2.16
C LYS A 58 22.50 -66.98 -3.03
N LYS A 59 21.69 -67.78 -3.74
CA LYS A 59 20.53 -67.31 -4.54
C LYS A 59 19.62 -66.31 -3.80
N PRO A 60 19.33 -66.46 -2.49
CA PRO A 60 18.51 -65.50 -1.76
C PRO A 60 19.07 -64.07 -1.72
N LEU A 61 20.36 -63.86 -1.95
CA LEU A 61 20.97 -62.52 -1.92
C LEU A 61 20.40 -61.61 -3.01
N GLY A 62 20.29 -62.09 -4.24
CA GLY A 62 19.72 -61.32 -5.35
C GLY A 62 18.25 -60.98 -5.09
N ILE A 63 17.46 -61.97 -4.69
CA ILE A 63 16.02 -61.84 -4.43
C ILE A 63 15.77 -60.90 -3.25
N SER A 64 16.51 -61.07 -2.15
CA SER A 64 16.38 -60.20 -0.98
C SER A 64 16.81 -58.77 -1.30
N ARG A 65 17.88 -58.56 -2.08
CA ARG A 65 18.26 -57.22 -2.54
C ARG A 65 17.16 -56.57 -3.38
N LYS A 66 16.61 -57.30 -4.34
CA LYS A 66 15.52 -56.81 -5.21
C LYS A 66 14.28 -56.41 -4.41
N ASN A 67 13.91 -57.22 -3.42
CA ASN A 67 12.68 -57.02 -2.65
C ASN A 67 12.83 -56.02 -1.49
N CYS A 68 14.03 -55.86 -0.93
CA CYS A 68 14.23 -55.11 0.31
C CYS A 68 15.05 -53.82 0.18
N ASN A 69 16.00 -53.73 -0.74
CA ASN A 69 16.89 -52.57 -0.78
C ASN A 69 16.09 -51.27 -1.04
N GLY A 70 16.39 -50.23 -0.25
CA GLY A 70 15.73 -48.92 -0.41
C GLY A 70 14.33 -48.83 0.21
N ARG A 71 13.78 -49.92 0.76
CA ARG A 71 12.51 -49.93 1.50
C ARG A 71 12.74 -49.74 3.00
N LYS A 72 11.74 -49.19 3.70
CA LYS A 72 11.75 -49.06 5.18
C LYS A 72 11.48 -50.41 5.86
N SER A 73 10.69 -51.25 5.20
CA SER A 73 10.29 -52.58 5.65
C SER A 73 10.11 -53.52 4.45
N CYS A 74 10.43 -54.79 4.60
CA CYS A 74 10.17 -55.85 3.60
C CYS A 74 10.02 -57.21 4.29
N THR A 75 9.35 -58.16 3.63
CA THR A 75 9.21 -59.53 4.13
C THR A 75 10.14 -60.47 3.38
N VAL A 76 10.83 -61.35 4.11
CA VAL A 76 11.63 -62.45 3.57
C VAL A 76 11.01 -63.76 4.03
N ALA A 77 10.79 -64.68 3.11
CA ALA A 77 10.24 -66.02 3.37
C ALA A 77 11.30 -67.08 3.08
N ALA A 78 11.31 -68.18 3.82
CA ALA A 78 12.21 -69.31 3.62
C ALA A 78 11.44 -70.47 3.00
N ASN A 79 11.49 -70.64 1.67
CA ASN A 79 10.85 -71.78 1.00
C ASN A 79 11.55 -72.13 -0.31
N ASN A 80 11.33 -73.38 -0.76
CA ASN A 80 11.98 -73.94 -1.95
C ASN A 80 11.47 -73.33 -3.26
N ARG A 81 10.23 -72.83 -3.29
CA ARG A 81 9.66 -72.15 -4.46
C ARG A 81 10.43 -70.88 -4.84
N LEU A 82 10.97 -70.15 -3.86
CA LEU A 82 11.70 -68.90 -4.08
C LEU A 82 13.18 -69.11 -4.40
N TYR A 83 13.82 -70.14 -3.84
CA TYR A 83 15.29 -70.28 -3.88
C TYR A 83 15.79 -71.57 -4.55
N GLY A 84 14.89 -72.49 -4.91
CA GLY A 84 15.21 -73.88 -5.18
C GLY A 84 15.53 -74.66 -3.90
N ASP A 85 15.68 -75.98 -4.02
CA ASP A 85 16.10 -76.84 -2.91
C ASP A 85 17.58 -77.21 -3.01
N PRO A 86 18.48 -76.58 -2.23
CA PRO A 86 19.91 -76.91 -2.24
C PRO A 86 20.26 -78.22 -1.51
N CYS A 87 19.32 -78.81 -0.75
CA CYS A 87 19.53 -80.10 -0.06
C CYS A 87 18.19 -80.80 0.22
N PRO A 88 17.72 -81.62 -0.73
CA PRO A 88 16.51 -82.40 -0.58
C PRO A 88 16.52 -83.26 0.69
N GLY A 89 15.38 -83.28 1.39
CA GLY A 89 15.22 -84.04 2.64
C GLY A 89 15.98 -83.48 3.85
N THR A 90 16.56 -82.28 3.75
CA THR A 90 17.11 -81.52 4.88
C THR A 90 16.27 -80.27 5.11
N TYR A 91 15.83 -80.05 6.35
CA TYR A 91 15.11 -78.85 6.77
C TYR A 91 16.05 -77.65 6.75
N LYS A 92 15.70 -76.55 6.09
CA LYS A 92 16.60 -75.42 5.80
C LYS A 92 16.22 -74.17 6.58
N TYR A 93 17.04 -73.15 6.47
CA TYR A 93 16.73 -71.81 6.95
C TYR A 93 17.39 -70.76 6.06
N VAL A 94 16.74 -69.60 5.98
CA VAL A 94 17.33 -68.40 5.40
C VAL A 94 18.08 -67.64 6.49
N THR A 95 19.33 -67.27 6.20
CA THR A 95 20.03 -66.22 6.96
C THR A 95 20.09 -64.97 6.11
N VAL A 96 19.64 -63.82 6.61
CA VAL A 96 19.80 -62.51 5.97
C VAL A 96 20.54 -61.55 6.89
N THR A 97 21.56 -60.90 6.34
CA THR A 97 22.31 -59.85 7.01
C THR A 97 22.07 -58.51 6.30
N TYR A 98 21.64 -57.50 7.04
CA TYR A 98 21.31 -56.19 6.49
C TYR A 98 21.75 -55.04 7.40
N SER A 99 22.02 -53.89 6.79
CA SER A 99 22.30 -52.63 7.50
C SER A 99 21.21 -51.62 7.18
N CYS A 100 20.95 -50.70 8.10
CA CYS A 100 20.03 -49.59 7.88
C CYS A 100 20.83 -48.36 7.48
N LYS A 101 20.68 -47.90 6.23
CA LYS A 101 21.38 -46.73 5.74
C LYS A 101 20.45 -45.54 5.69
N VAL A 102 20.94 -44.37 6.07
CA VAL A 102 20.21 -43.12 5.88
C VAL A 102 19.76 -43.04 4.42
N LYS A 103 18.47 -42.82 4.20
CA LYS A 103 17.93 -42.65 2.85
C LYS A 103 18.62 -41.45 2.23
N LYS A 104 19.56 -41.67 1.30
CA LYS A 104 20.19 -40.58 0.55
C LYS A 104 19.06 -39.85 -0.17
N THR A 105 18.73 -38.66 0.30
CA THR A 105 17.81 -37.78 -0.40
C THR A 105 18.43 -37.44 -1.75
N PRO A 106 17.65 -37.42 -2.85
CA PRO A 106 18.17 -36.93 -4.12
C PRO A 106 18.76 -35.54 -3.88
N LYS A 107 20.04 -35.35 -4.19
CA LYS A 107 20.61 -34.01 -4.28
C LYS A 107 19.83 -33.27 -5.36
N CYS A 108 19.42 -32.04 -5.10
CA CYS A 108 18.71 -31.26 -6.10
C CYS A 108 19.63 -31.01 -7.29
N LEU A 109 19.07 -31.13 -8.50
CA LEU A 109 19.77 -30.88 -9.76
C LEU A 109 20.41 -29.48 -9.80
N ARG A 110 19.92 -28.54 -8.98
CA ARG A 110 20.44 -27.17 -8.81
C ARG A 110 20.50 -26.79 -7.33
N ARG A 111 21.37 -25.83 -6.98
CA ARG A 111 21.41 -25.22 -5.64
C ARG A 111 20.11 -24.47 -5.40
N CYS A 112 19.33 -24.89 -4.41
CA CYS A 112 18.06 -24.26 -4.07
C CYS A 112 18.25 -22.89 -3.40
N HIS A 113 17.26 -22.01 -3.56
CA HIS A 113 17.21 -20.75 -2.84
C HIS A 113 17.27 -20.97 -1.31
N ARG A 114 17.82 -20.03 -0.54
CA ARG A 114 18.01 -20.16 0.93
C ARG A 114 16.72 -20.47 1.72
N GLN A 115 15.57 -20.05 1.18
CA GLN A 115 14.22 -20.32 1.72
C GLN A 115 13.49 -21.48 1.03
N ALA A 116 14.21 -22.38 0.35
CA ALA A 116 13.68 -23.61 -0.22
C ALA A 116 14.32 -24.84 0.42
N LYS A 117 13.64 -25.98 0.28
CA LYS A 117 14.15 -27.31 0.60
C LYS A 117 14.12 -28.20 -0.63
N CYS A 118 15.12 -29.07 -0.75
CA CYS A 118 15.13 -30.07 -1.79
C CYS A 118 14.19 -31.20 -1.45
N ILE A 119 13.13 -31.41 -2.24
CA ILE A 119 12.17 -32.50 -2.05
C ILE A 119 12.13 -33.30 -3.34
N ARG A 120 12.53 -34.57 -3.27
CA ARG A 120 12.52 -35.50 -4.41
C ARG A 120 13.21 -34.94 -5.66
N GLY A 121 14.34 -34.26 -5.50
CA GLY A 121 15.15 -33.72 -6.61
C GLY A 121 14.70 -32.35 -7.15
N LYS A 122 13.59 -31.80 -6.67
CA LYS A 122 13.11 -30.44 -7.01
C LYS A 122 13.24 -29.49 -5.82
N CYS A 123 13.59 -28.24 -6.10
CA CYS A 123 13.60 -27.20 -5.08
C CYS A 123 12.17 -26.73 -4.82
N VAL A 124 11.70 -26.84 -3.58
CA VAL A 124 10.37 -26.41 -3.16
C VAL A 124 10.52 -25.41 -2.02
N CYS A 125 9.84 -24.26 -2.09
CA CYS A 125 9.90 -23.27 -1.02
C CYS A 125 9.49 -23.86 0.35
N LYS A 126 10.15 -23.42 1.43
CA LYS A 126 9.81 -23.81 2.80
C LYS A 126 8.39 -23.34 3.14
N SER A 127 7.76 -23.95 4.14
CA SER A 127 6.41 -23.56 4.57
C SER A 127 6.37 -22.06 4.89
N GLY A 128 5.35 -21.37 4.38
CA GLY A 128 5.26 -19.91 4.48
C GLY A 128 6.06 -19.15 3.42
N TYR A 129 6.57 -19.78 2.37
CA TYR A 129 7.22 -19.13 1.22
C TYR A 129 6.67 -19.66 -0.13
N LYS A 130 6.56 -18.80 -1.15
CA LYS A 130 6.09 -19.12 -2.52
C LYS A 130 7.10 -18.62 -3.55
N GLY A 131 7.25 -19.34 -4.65
CA GLY A 131 8.18 -19.00 -5.74
C GLY A 131 8.71 -20.25 -6.45
N ASP A 132 9.70 -20.07 -7.31
CA ASP A 132 10.27 -21.12 -8.16
C ASP A 132 11.21 -22.10 -7.42
N GLY A 133 11.54 -21.85 -6.15
CA GLY A 133 12.41 -22.72 -5.36
C GLY A 133 13.91 -22.58 -5.64
N ILE A 134 14.30 -21.99 -6.76
CA ILE A 134 15.68 -21.95 -7.26
C ILE A 134 16.26 -20.54 -7.12
N ARG A 135 15.59 -19.53 -7.68
CA ARG A 135 15.99 -18.12 -7.63
C ARG A 135 15.07 -17.31 -6.71
N SER A 136 13.84 -17.77 -6.51
CA SER A 136 12.80 -17.04 -5.79
C SER A 136 12.03 -17.96 -4.84
N CYS A 137 12.13 -17.64 -3.55
CA CYS A 137 11.13 -18.02 -2.56
C CYS A 137 10.86 -16.81 -1.69
N THR A 138 9.74 -16.15 -1.93
CA THR A 138 9.27 -14.99 -1.17
C THR A 138 8.34 -15.47 -0.07
N ASN A 139 8.41 -14.86 1.11
CA ASN A 139 7.58 -15.27 2.24
C ASN A 139 6.10 -15.00 1.90
N ILE A 140 5.24 -16.02 1.94
CA ILE A 140 3.77 -15.93 1.80
C ILE A 140 3.19 -14.99 2.87
N LYS A 141 3.87 -14.87 4.02
CA LYS A 141 3.59 -13.94 5.11
C LYS A 141 4.49 -12.69 5.12
N ALA A 142 5.33 -12.44 4.11
CA ALA A 142 5.94 -11.11 3.94
C ALA A 142 4.93 -10.03 3.53
N SER A 143 3.63 -10.36 3.50
CA SER A 143 2.55 -9.38 3.44
C SER A 143 1.73 -9.24 4.72
N SER A 144 2.09 -9.85 5.84
CA SER A 144 1.13 -9.99 6.94
C SER A 144 1.69 -10.02 8.36
N ASN A 145 2.66 -9.17 8.71
CA ASN A 145 2.98 -8.93 10.13
C ASN A 145 2.04 -7.85 10.71
N TRP A 146 0.90 -8.29 11.27
CA TRP A 146 0.08 -7.44 12.13
C TRP A 146 0.91 -7.01 13.34
N LYS A 147 0.84 -5.74 13.74
CA LYS A 147 1.57 -5.21 14.91
C LYS A 147 0.61 -4.98 16.07
N CYS A 148 0.97 -5.41 17.29
CA CYS A 148 0.20 -5.05 18.47
C CYS A 148 0.17 -3.53 18.66
N TYR A 149 -1.03 -2.99 18.87
CA TYR A 149 -1.21 -1.60 19.24
C TYR A 149 -1.47 -1.49 20.74
N HIS A 150 -0.54 -0.86 21.45
CA HIS A 150 -0.69 -0.54 22.85
C HIS A 150 -1.52 0.74 23.01
N TYR A 151 -2.56 0.68 23.84
CA TYR A 151 -3.45 1.81 24.08
C TYR A 151 -2.73 2.90 24.88
N THR A 152 -2.78 4.14 24.39
CA THR A 152 -2.31 5.32 25.10
C THR A 152 -3.22 5.64 26.30
N LEU A 153 -2.76 6.50 27.21
CA LEU A 153 -3.55 6.92 28.38
C LEU A 153 -4.91 7.52 27.97
N ALA A 154 -4.92 8.36 26.92
CA ALA A 154 -6.16 8.91 26.36
C ALA A 154 -7.11 7.82 25.83
N ASN A 155 -6.57 6.76 25.21
CA ASN A 155 -7.40 5.64 24.76
C ASN A 155 -8.00 4.87 25.93
N LYS A 156 -7.22 4.65 27.01
CA LYS A 156 -7.70 3.96 28.21
C LYS A 156 -8.85 4.72 28.88
N ILE A 157 -8.77 6.05 28.98
CA ILE A 157 -9.88 6.88 29.48
C ILE A 157 -11.10 6.77 28.57
N ALA A 158 -10.90 6.86 27.25
CA ALA A 158 -11.99 6.75 26.28
C ALA A 158 -12.64 5.35 26.24
N MET A 159 -11.97 4.30 26.71
CA MET A 159 -12.57 2.96 26.81
C MET A 159 -13.68 2.89 27.83
N ILE A 160 -13.59 3.67 28.91
CA ILE A 160 -14.62 3.69 29.98
C ILE A 160 -15.95 4.17 29.41
N MET A 161 -15.93 5.16 28.51
CA MET A 161 -17.14 5.71 27.90
C MET A 161 -17.60 4.99 26.63
N PHE A 162 -16.68 4.46 25.81
CA PHE A 162 -17.02 3.99 24.45
C PHE A 162 -16.71 2.52 24.18
N GLY A 163 -16.09 1.82 25.13
CA GLY A 163 -15.72 0.40 25.01
C GLY A 163 -14.45 0.15 24.20
N GLN A 164 -13.75 -0.92 24.58
CA GLN A 164 -12.41 -1.28 24.07
C GLN A 164 -12.36 -1.59 22.56
N LYS A 165 -13.41 -2.22 22.03
CA LYS A 165 -13.56 -2.52 20.59
C LYS A 165 -13.62 -1.23 19.76
N THR A 166 -14.50 -0.31 20.15
CA THR A 166 -14.72 0.97 19.48
C THR A 166 -13.45 1.81 19.41
N ILE A 167 -12.70 1.88 20.51
CA ILE A 167 -11.43 2.61 20.57
C ILE A 167 -10.34 1.94 19.72
N CYS A 168 -10.32 0.61 19.63
CA CYS A 168 -9.38 -0.09 18.75
C CYS A 168 -9.65 0.22 17.27
N GLU A 169 -10.89 0.04 16.84
CA GLU A 169 -11.26 0.07 15.42
C GLU A 169 -11.30 1.48 14.82
N LYS A 170 -11.36 2.52 15.67
CA LYS A 170 -11.38 3.95 15.29
C LYS A 170 -10.26 4.38 14.32
N HIS A 171 -9.12 3.70 14.34
CA HIS A 171 -7.96 4.02 13.49
C HIS A 171 -7.62 2.92 12.45
N GLY A 172 -8.61 2.14 12.02
CA GLY A 172 -8.42 1.10 11.00
C GLY A 172 -7.60 -0.09 11.47
N ARG A 173 -7.42 -0.22 12.79
CA ARG A 173 -6.92 -1.41 13.49
C ARG A 173 -8.09 -2.38 13.69
N ILE A 174 -7.81 -3.61 14.04
CA ILE A 174 -8.83 -4.63 14.27
C ILE A 174 -8.81 -5.09 15.72
N PHE A 175 -10.00 -5.23 16.29
CA PHE A 175 -10.17 -5.76 17.63
C PHE A 175 -10.21 -7.28 17.58
N THR A 176 -9.16 -7.92 18.06
CA THR A 176 -8.90 -9.36 17.87
C THR A 176 -9.29 -10.20 19.08
N LYS A 177 -9.56 -9.58 20.23
CA LYS A 177 -9.73 -10.25 21.53
C LYS A 177 -8.55 -11.19 21.88
N GLY A 178 -7.36 -10.92 21.34
CA GLY A 178 -6.17 -11.76 21.55
C GLY A 178 -6.09 -13.03 20.69
N ILE A 179 -6.97 -13.19 19.69
CA ILE A 179 -6.97 -14.35 18.80
C ILE A 179 -5.88 -14.19 17.74
N ASN A 180 -4.73 -14.84 17.91
CA ASN A 180 -3.60 -14.71 16.99
C ASN A 180 -3.76 -15.49 15.65
N ASN A 181 -4.63 -16.50 15.62
CA ASN A 181 -4.77 -17.40 14.45
C ASN A 181 -5.17 -16.65 13.16
N ASN A 182 -6.03 -15.64 13.29
CA ASN A 182 -6.51 -14.82 12.17
C ASN A 182 -5.67 -13.54 11.95
N TYR A 183 -4.76 -13.22 12.88
CA TYR A 183 -3.95 -11.99 12.86
C TYR A 183 -2.47 -12.30 13.20
N PRO A 184 -1.80 -13.14 12.40
CA PRO A 184 -0.46 -13.61 12.71
C PRO A 184 0.53 -12.45 12.87
N GLY A 185 1.25 -12.46 14.00
CA GLY A 185 2.23 -11.43 14.38
C GLY A 185 1.74 -10.47 15.48
N CYS A 186 0.45 -10.47 15.79
CA CYS A 186 -0.11 -9.61 16.82
C CYS A 186 -0.07 -10.20 18.24
N GLY A 187 0.11 -11.53 18.37
CA GLY A 187 0.19 -12.21 19.66
C GLY A 187 -1.13 -12.18 20.43
N THR A 188 -1.06 -11.99 21.74
CA THR A 188 -2.24 -11.91 22.64
C THR A 188 -2.89 -10.54 22.67
N CYS A 189 -2.41 -9.59 21.86
CA CYS A 189 -2.87 -8.22 21.86
C CYS A 189 -4.30 -8.12 21.34
N TRP A 190 -5.15 -7.37 22.04
CA TRP A 190 -6.56 -7.21 21.68
C TRP A 190 -6.78 -6.20 20.54
N CYS A 191 -5.78 -5.37 20.23
CA CYS A 191 -5.87 -4.40 19.15
C CYS A 191 -4.69 -4.49 18.20
N CYS A 192 -4.97 -4.78 16.94
CA CYS A 192 -3.94 -5.14 15.97
C CYS A 192 -3.90 -4.17 14.79
N GLN A 193 -2.72 -3.62 14.53
CA GLN A 193 -2.44 -2.76 13.39
C GLN A 193 -2.12 -3.60 12.16
N LYS A 194 -2.78 -3.28 11.05
CA LYS A 194 -2.52 -3.90 9.74
C LYS A 194 -1.06 -3.68 9.30
N PRO A 195 -0.39 -4.69 8.70
CA PRO A 195 0.94 -4.53 8.12
C PRO A 195 0.93 -3.46 7.02
N LYS A 196 2.00 -2.67 6.94
CA LYS A 196 2.18 -1.67 5.87
C LYS A 196 2.64 -2.35 4.58
N GLY A 197 1.67 -2.90 3.85
CA GLY A 197 1.66 -3.19 2.40
C GLY A 197 2.46 -4.41 1.89
N THR A 198 1.76 -5.35 1.24
CA THR A 198 2.18 -5.81 -0.11
C THR A 198 0.95 -5.89 -1.03
N PRO A 199 1.17 -5.86 -2.37
CA PRO A 199 0.20 -5.50 -3.39
C PRO A 199 -0.59 -6.72 -3.89
N SER A 200 -1.86 -6.79 -3.52
CA SER A 200 -2.86 -7.53 -4.26
C SER A 200 -4.22 -6.92 -3.94
N ASP A 201 -4.83 -6.18 -4.86
CA ASP A 201 -6.29 -6.12 -4.88
C ASP A 201 -6.91 -5.45 -6.11
N CYS A 202 -6.15 -4.69 -6.90
CA CYS A 202 -6.67 -4.18 -8.15
C CYS A 202 -6.60 -5.22 -9.28
N LYS A 203 -7.12 -6.44 -9.06
CA LYS A 203 -7.34 -7.42 -10.14
C LYS A 203 -8.52 -6.96 -11.03
N GLY A 204 -8.41 -5.78 -11.65
CA GLY A 204 -9.48 -5.19 -12.46
C GLY A 204 -10.72 -4.69 -11.70
N LYS A 205 -10.68 -4.62 -10.36
CA LYS A 205 -11.83 -4.24 -9.51
C LYS A 205 -11.98 -2.75 -9.22
N CYS A 206 -11.20 -1.89 -9.87
CA CYS A 206 -11.39 -0.45 -9.70
C CYS A 206 -12.57 -0.01 -10.56
N HIS A 207 -13.24 1.06 -10.14
CA HIS A 207 -14.27 1.72 -10.96
C HIS A 207 -13.72 2.03 -12.36
N ILE A 208 -14.58 2.17 -13.38
CA ILE A 208 -14.15 2.49 -14.76
C ILE A 208 -13.32 3.79 -14.85
N HIS A 209 -13.67 4.76 -14.00
CA HIS A 209 -12.91 5.99 -13.77
C HIS A 209 -11.96 5.91 -12.55
N GLY A 210 -11.55 4.71 -12.17
CA GLY A 210 -10.56 4.43 -11.14
C GLY A 210 -9.26 3.89 -11.74
N THR A 211 -8.15 4.09 -11.04
CA THR A 211 -6.83 3.55 -11.34
C THR A 211 -6.24 2.90 -10.09
N CYS A 212 -5.40 1.89 -10.28
CA CYS A 212 -4.71 1.25 -9.17
C CYS A 212 -3.38 1.93 -8.90
N GLU A 213 -3.26 2.59 -7.76
CA GLU A 213 -2.02 3.18 -7.32
C GLU A 213 -1.55 2.52 -6.04
N ARG A 214 -0.36 1.89 -6.08
CA ARG A 214 0.26 1.23 -4.90
C ARG A 214 -0.68 0.24 -4.21
N GLY A 215 -1.46 -0.52 -4.99
CA GLY A 215 -2.38 -1.54 -4.50
C GLY A 215 -3.71 -1.01 -3.95
N ARG A 216 -4.07 0.26 -4.21
CA ARG A 216 -5.35 0.84 -3.83
C ARG A 216 -6.00 1.53 -5.02
N CYS A 217 -7.29 1.28 -5.23
CA CYS A 217 -8.04 2.02 -6.22
C CYS A 217 -8.19 3.48 -5.79
N ARG A 218 -7.95 4.39 -6.74
CA ARG A 218 -8.15 5.83 -6.63
C ARG A 218 -8.87 6.30 -7.87
N CYS A 219 -9.72 7.32 -7.74
CA CYS A 219 -10.33 7.90 -8.92
C CYS A 219 -9.28 8.58 -9.81
N LYS A 220 -9.45 8.43 -11.12
CA LYS A 220 -8.66 9.13 -12.14
C LYS A 220 -8.80 10.65 -11.93
N ARG A 221 -7.85 11.42 -12.44
CA ARG A 221 -7.89 12.89 -12.38
C ARG A 221 -9.21 13.42 -12.94
N GLY A 222 -9.79 14.42 -12.27
CA GLY A 222 -11.12 14.94 -12.60
C GLY A 222 -12.30 14.13 -12.03
N TYR A 223 -12.05 13.07 -11.27
CA TYR A 223 -13.08 12.28 -10.59
C TYR A 223 -12.83 12.19 -9.08
N THR A 224 -13.90 12.09 -8.29
CA THR A 224 -13.86 11.91 -6.84
C THR A 224 -14.71 10.73 -6.40
N GLY A 225 -14.31 10.05 -5.31
CA GLY A 225 -15.03 8.88 -4.82
C GLY A 225 -14.20 7.99 -3.92
N ASP A 226 -14.48 6.69 -3.95
CA ASP A 226 -13.75 5.65 -3.22
C ASP A 226 -12.75 4.86 -4.10
N GLY A 227 -12.80 5.06 -5.43
CA GLY A 227 -11.95 4.37 -6.40
C GLY A 227 -12.46 2.99 -6.79
N ILE A 228 -13.37 2.40 -6.02
CA ILE A 228 -13.82 1.01 -6.15
C ILE A 228 -15.23 0.97 -6.72
N ASN A 229 -16.19 1.54 -5.99
CA ASN A 229 -17.61 1.50 -6.36
C ASN A 229 -18.07 2.80 -7.03
N VAL A 230 -17.42 3.93 -6.70
CA VAL A 230 -17.84 5.24 -7.17
C VAL A 230 -16.61 6.06 -7.54
N CYS A 231 -16.59 6.55 -8.79
CA CYS A 231 -15.81 7.72 -9.19
C CYS A 231 -16.70 8.62 -10.04
N SER A 232 -17.20 9.69 -9.44
CA SER A 232 -18.05 10.67 -10.09
C SER A 232 -17.21 11.83 -10.59
N LYS A 233 -17.56 12.38 -11.76
CA LYS A 233 -16.91 13.59 -12.29
C LYS A 233 -16.93 14.68 -11.22
N SER A 234 -15.83 15.40 -11.10
CA SER A 234 -15.65 16.42 -10.07
C SER A 234 -14.94 17.63 -10.65
N CYS A 235 -15.36 18.81 -10.24
CA CYS A 235 -14.59 20.02 -10.50
C CYS A 235 -13.63 20.28 -9.34
N THR A 236 -12.46 20.81 -9.68
CA THR A 236 -11.43 21.14 -8.68
C THR A 236 -11.01 22.59 -8.84
N CYS A 237 -11.20 23.35 -7.78
CA CYS A 237 -10.73 24.73 -7.65
C CYS A 237 -9.53 24.75 -6.70
N SER A 238 -8.58 25.65 -6.94
CA SER A 238 -7.45 25.88 -6.05
C SER A 238 -7.23 27.36 -5.81
N ALA A 239 -6.83 27.70 -4.59
CA ALA A 239 -6.29 29.00 -4.25
C ALA A 239 -4.96 28.80 -3.54
N SER A 240 -3.90 29.44 -4.04
CA SER A 240 -2.56 29.36 -3.44
C SER A 240 -2.01 30.76 -3.24
N GLY A 241 -2.39 31.37 -2.13
CA GLY A 241 -2.21 32.81 -1.97
C GLY A 241 -2.98 33.62 -3.01
N ASP A 242 -2.78 34.91 -2.92
CA ASP A 242 -3.16 35.89 -3.91
C ASP A 242 -1.85 36.32 -4.61
N PRO A 243 -1.82 36.31 -5.96
CA PRO A 243 -3.00 36.49 -6.81
C PRO A 243 -3.44 35.25 -7.60
N HIS A 244 -3.43 34.03 -7.04
CA HIS A 244 -3.64 32.83 -7.88
C HIS A 244 -4.80 31.94 -7.44
N TYR A 245 -5.98 32.28 -7.96
CA TYR A 245 -7.17 31.44 -7.90
C TYR A 245 -7.37 30.75 -9.24
N ARG A 246 -7.64 29.45 -9.22
CA ARG A 246 -8.08 28.68 -10.38
C ARG A 246 -9.48 28.16 -10.13
N THR A 247 -10.42 28.58 -10.95
CA THR A 247 -11.84 28.20 -10.83
C THR A 247 -12.06 26.72 -11.11
N PHE A 248 -13.27 26.25 -10.83
CA PHE A 248 -13.71 24.91 -11.13
C PHE A 248 -13.61 24.56 -12.62
N ASP A 249 -13.86 25.52 -13.50
CA ASP A 249 -13.84 25.35 -14.96
C ASP A 249 -12.50 25.77 -15.58
N GLY A 250 -11.52 26.11 -14.75
CA GLY A 250 -10.12 26.28 -15.12
C GLY A 250 -9.77 27.68 -15.64
N GLN A 251 -10.54 28.70 -15.29
CA GLN A 251 -10.11 30.09 -15.46
C GLN A 251 -9.26 30.53 -14.28
N VAL A 252 -8.32 31.45 -14.54
CA VAL A 252 -7.43 32.01 -13.53
C VAL A 252 -7.88 33.42 -13.19
N LEU A 253 -8.00 33.70 -11.88
CA LEU A 253 -8.31 35.03 -11.37
C LEU A 253 -7.11 35.55 -10.58
N HIS A 254 -6.75 36.80 -10.88
CA HIS A 254 -5.66 37.53 -10.23
C HIS A 254 -6.19 38.77 -9.53
N PHE A 255 -6.38 38.71 -8.21
CA PHE A 255 -6.84 39.88 -7.44
C PHE A 255 -6.08 39.98 -6.14
N MET A 256 -5.71 41.22 -5.76
CA MET A 256 -4.95 41.48 -4.55
C MET A 256 -5.79 41.96 -3.39
N GLY A 257 -6.02 41.07 -2.42
CA GLY A 257 -6.93 41.30 -1.33
C GLY A 257 -6.49 40.63 -0.05
N THR A 258 -6.22 41.41 1.00
CA THR A 258 -5.81 40.94 2.34
C THR A 258 -6.97 40.59 3.26
N CYS A 259 -8.17 40.51 2.69
CA CYS A 259 -9.39 40.35 3.47
C CYS A 259 -9.88 38.90 3.46
N LYS A 260 -11.10 38.72 3.96
CA LYS A 260 -11.78 37.43 3.96
C LYS A 260 -12.74 37.37 2.78
N TYR A 261 -12.73 36.27 2.04
CA TYR A 261 -13.52 36.11 0.83
C TYR A 261 -14.26 34.78 0.82
N THR A 262 -15.41 34.75 0.16
CA THR A 262 -16.10 33.50 -0.18
C THR A 262 -15.35 32.81 -1.33
N LEU A 263 -14.64 31.73 -1.02
CA LEU A 263 -13.96 30.93 -2.02
C LEU A 263 -14.95 30.04 -2.79
N SER A 264 -15.82 29.32 -2.06
CA SER A 264 -16.90 28.55 -2.66
C SER A 264 -18.04 28.33 -1.66
N GLN A 265 -19.28 28.46 -2.11
CA GLN A 265 -20.49 28.23 -1.33
C GLN A 265 -21.53 27.51 -2.18
N TYR A 266 -22.22 26.54 -1.58
CA TYR A 266 -23.38 25.91 -2.19
C TYR A 266 -24.66 26.68 -1.86
N VAL A 267 -25.38 27.16 -2.87
CA VAL A 267 -26.47 28.15 -2.73
C VAL A 267 -27.83 27.57 -2.32
N ASN A 268 -27.91 26.28 -1.96
CA ASN A 268 -29.15 25.69 -1.41
C ASN A 268 -29.06 25.55 0.13
N PRO A 269 -29.69 26.46 0.90
CA PRO A 269 -29.62 26.46 2.38
C PRO A 269 -30.29 25.24 3.02
N SER A 270 -31.34 24.72 2.40
CA SER A 270 -32.11 23.55 2.85
C SER A 270 -31.37 22.23 2.62
N SER A 271 -30.37 22.22 1.75
CA SER A 271 -29.61 21.02 1.44
C SER A 271 -28.81 20.51 2.64
N ARG A 272 -28.87 19.18 2.85
CA ARG A 272 -28.01 18.48 3.83
C ARG A 272 -26.53 18.52 3.45
N CYS A 273 -26.21 18.89 2.21
CA CYS A 273 -24.87 19.03 1.67
C CYS A 273 -24.34 20.46 1.65
N ARG A 274 -25.04 21.41 2.29
CA ARG A 274 -24.57 22.80 2.36
C ARG A 274 -23.17 22.91 2.94
N PHE A 275 -22.36 23.73 2.29
CA PHE A 275 -21.05 24.12 2.77
C PHE A 275 -20.72 25.55 2.35
N HIS A 276 -19.84 26.19 3.10
CA HIS A 276 -19.28 27.50 2.79
C HIS A 276 -17.80 27.50 3.13
N VAL A 277 -16.95 27.67 2.13
CA VAL A 277 -15.50 27.77 2.27
C VAL A 277 -15.12 29.23 2.10
N GLN A 278 -14.48 29.77 3.12
CA GLN A 278 -13.96 31.13 3.16
C GLN A 278 -12.45 31.07 3.30
N VAL A 279 -11.76 32.01 2.67
CA VAL A 279 -10.31 32.18 2.82
C VAL A 279 -10.02 33.56 3.36
N LYS A 280 -9.10 33.64 4.31
CA LYS A 280 -8.55 34.91 4.80
C LYS A 280 -7.13 35.03 4.30
N ASN A 281 -6.85 36.11 3.60
CA ASN A 281 -5.53 36.40 3.08
C ASN A 281 -4.78 37.37 4.02
N GLU A 282 -3.46 37.46 3.90
CA GLU A 282 -2.62 38.42 4.65
C GLU A 282 -1.35 38.77 3.89
N ASN A 283 -0.80 39.97 4.09
CA ASN A 283 0.53 40.33 3.62
C ASN A 283 1.60 39.75 4.55
N ARG A 284 2.75 39.33 4.00
CA ARG A 284 3.89 38.76 4.77
C ARG A 284 5.15 39.59 4.56
N GLY A 285 5.11 40.86 4.96
CA GLY A 285 6.23 41.79 4.84
C GLY A 285 6.23 42.63 3.56
N ASN A 286 5.84 42.05 2.40
CA ASN A 286 5.59 42.80 1.17
C ASN A 286 4.08 43.08 1.02
N THR A 287 3.69 44.31 0.72
CA THR A 287 2.29 44.72 0.48
C THR A 287 1.83 44.47 -0.95
N GLN A 288 2.72 44.10 -1.86
CA GLN A 288 2.44 43.82 -3.26
C GLN A 288 1.94 42.40 -3.55
N VAL A 289 1.86 41.51 -2.56
CA VAL A 289 1.18 40.20 -2.70
C VAL A 289 0.61 39.77 -1.37
N SER A 290 -0.46 38.97 -1.37
CA SER A 290 -1.03 38.41 -0.15
C SER A 290 -1.09 36.88 -0.17
N PHE A 291 -1.08 36.25 0.99
CA PHE A 291 -1.08 34.79 1.11
C PHE A 291 -2.31 34.33 1.88
N THR A 292 -2.90 33.20 1.49
CA THR A 292 -3.92 32.54 2.30
C THR A 292 -3.33 32.24 3.67
N ARG A 293 -3.88 32.88 4.70
CA ARG A 293 -3.49 32.71 6.10
C ARG A 293 -4.25 31.54 6.73
N SER A 294 -5.54 31.47 6.44
CA SER A 294 -6.46 30.52 7.04
C SER A 294 -7.63 30.21 6.13
N VAL A 295 -8.13 28.97 6.26
CA VAL A 295 -9.33 28.49 5.59
C VAL A 295 -10.40 28.26 6.64
N HIS A 296 -11.56 28.87 6.47
CA HIS A 296 -12.70 28.73 7.37
C HIS A 296 -13.81 28.01 6.62
N VAL A 297 -14.17 26.83 7.09
CA VAL A 297 -15.17 25.96 6.45
C VAL A 297 -16.37 25.82 7.36
N VAL A 298 -17.55 26.16 6.86
CA VAL A 298 -18.81 25.82 7.50
C VAL A 298 -19.37 24.58 6.81
N VAL A 299 -19.51 23.48 7.54
CA VAL A 299 -20.24 22.29 7.08
C VAL A 299 -21.52 22.19 7.89
N ARG A 300 -22.66 22.36 7.24
CA ARG A 300 -23.97 22.52 7.90
C ARG A 300 -24.01 23.68 8.89
N LYS A 301 -23.79 23.43 10.19
CA LYS A 301 -23.76 24.41 11.28
C LYS A 301 -22.41 24.43 12.02
N THR A 302 -21.51 23.50 11.69
CA THR A 302 -20.23 23.34 12.37
C THR A 302 -19.18 24.21 11.69
N LYS A 303 -18.48 25.03 12.47
CA LYS A 303 -17.37 25.87 12.00
C LYS A 303 -16.06 25.10 12.14
N ILE A 304 -15.29 25.01 11.06
CA ILE A 304 -13.98 24.35 11.03
C ILE A 304 -12.94 25.33 10.53
N ASP A 305 -11.92 25.61 11.34
CA ASP A 305 -10.81 26.45 10.95
C ASP A 305 -9.58 25.60 10.65
N LEU A 306 -9.03 25.75 9.44
CA LEU A 306 -7.76 25.17 9.02
C LEU A 306 -6.73 26.31 8.97
N LEU A 307 -5.80 26.30 9.93
CA LEU A 307 -4.87 27.39 10.17
C LEU A 307 -3.45 27.00 9.75
N LYS A 308 -2.53 27.98 9.79
CA LYS A 308 -1.10 27.73 9.60
C LYS A 308 -0.56 26.63 10.49
N ASN A 309 0.53 26.00 10.04
CA ASN A 309 1.20 24.89 10.71
C ASN A 309 0.24 23.70 10.96
N ASN A 310 -0.77 23.57 10.11
CA ASN A 310 -1.78 22.51 10.16
C ASN A 310 -2.56 22.44 11.47
N VAL A 311 -2.73 23.57 12.17
CA VAL A 311 -3.61 23.66 13.35
C VAL A 311 -5.07 23.63 12.90
N VAL A 312 -5.87 22.75 13.51
CA VAL A 312 -7.31 22.62 13.19
C VAL A 312 -8.14 22.96 14.41
N LYS A 313 -9.17 23.80 14.23
CA LYS A 313 -10.21 24.06 15.24
C LYS A 313 -11.58 23.63 14.73
N VAL A 314 -12.41 23.10 15.62
CA VAL A 314 -13.83 22.81 15.37
C VAL A 314 -14.63 23.53 16.44
N ASP A 315 -15.53 24.41 16.01
CA ASP A 315 -16.33 25.30 16.86
C ASP A 315 -15.47 26.05 17.90
N GLY A 316 -14.31 26.57 17.45
CA GLY A 316 -13.35 27.31 18.26
C GLY A 316 -12.36 26.46 19.06
N ILE A 317 -12.64 25.16 19.22
CA ILE A 317 -11.83 24.24 20.02
C ILE A 317 -10.74 23.60 19.15
N LYS A 318 -9.48 23.68 19.57
CA LYS A 318 -8.36 23.02 18.90
C LYS A 318 -8.51 21.49 19.00
N ILE A 319 -8.44 20.80 17.87
CA ILE A 319 -8.59 19.35 17.80
C ILE A 319 -7.31 18.67 17.28
N TYR A 320 -7.15 17.39 17.64
CA TYR A 320 -6.10 16.52 17.10
C TYR A 320 -6.70 15.59 16.03
N LEU A 321 -5.94 15.36 14.96
CA LEU A 321 -6.36 14.49 13.86
C LEU A 321 -5.88 13.03 14.06
N PRO A 322 -6.63 12.02 13.58
CA PRO A 322 -7.85 12.14 12.79
C PRO A 322 -9.08 12.48 13.65
N TYR A 323 -9.96 13.30 13.09
CA TYR A 323 -11.23 13.70 13.69
C TYR A 323 -12.38 13.33 12.77
N LYS A 324 -13.40 12.64 13.28
CA LYS A 324 -14.52 12.15 12.46
C LYS A 324 -15.83 12.42 13.18
N THR A 325 -16.79 12.95 12.44
CA THR A 325 -18.17 13.15 12.85
C THR A 325 -19.11 12.36 11.93
N ARG A 326 -20.42 12.46 12.16
CA ARG A 326 -21.43 11.91 11.24
C ARG A 326 -21.53 12.63 9.90
N TYR A 327 -20.93 13.83 9.77
CA TYR A 327 -21.05 14.68 8.58
C TYR A 327 -19.74 14.88 7.82
N PHE A 328 -18.60 14.78 8.50
CA PHE A 328 -17.30 15.00 7.89
C PHE A 328 -16.20 14.26 8.63
N SER A 329 -15.04 14.15 7.99
CA SER A 329 -13.81 13.61 8.56
C SER A 329 -12.64 14.51 8.20
N ILE A 330 -11.70 14.67 9.12
CA ILE A 330 -10.50 15.47 8.97
C ILE A 330 -9.31 14.57 9.29
N ILE A 331 -8.38 14.43 8.35
CA ILE A 331 -7.21 13.56 8.49
C ILE A 331 -5.95 14.25 7.98
N TYR A 332 -4.79 13.80 8.47
CA TYR A 332 -3.52 14.08 7.81
C TYR A 332 -3.32 13.18 6.60
N SER A 333 -2.75 13.75 5.53
CA SER A 333 -2.31 13.01 4.35
C SER A 333 -1.03 13.64 3.82
N GLY A 334 0.11 13.06 4.18
CA GLY A 334 1.40 13.71 4.00
C GLY A 334 1.44 15.03 4.76
N ARG A 335 1.81 16.11 4.09
CA ARG A 335 1.82 17.49 4.64
C ARG A 335 0.45 18.15 4.73
N TYR A 336 -0.59 17.55 4.15
CA TYR A 336 -1.90 18.18 3.99
C TYR A 336 -2.87 17.78 5.08
N VAL A 337 -3.70 18.73 5.51
CA VAL A 337 -4.96 18.47 6.20
C VAL A 337 -6.04 18.25 5.16
N ARG A 338 -6.74 17.11 5.24
CA ARG A 338 -7.84 16.76 4.33
C ARG A 338 -9.16 16.71 5.10
N LEU A 339 -10.07 17.61 4.77
CA LEU A 339 -11.45 17.62 5.24
C LEU A 339 -12.36 17.03 4.16
N LYS A 340 -13.00 15.90 4.45
CA LYS A 340 -13.93 15.21 3.53
C LYS A 340 -15.31 15.15 4.16
N THR A 341 -16.32 15.69 3.48
CA THR A 341 -17.73 15.61 3.89
C THR A 341 -18.39 14.31 3.44
N THR A 342 -19.54 13.95 4.01
CA THR A 342 -20.36 12.82 3.55
C THR A 342 -20.84 12.99 2.11
N CYS A 343 -21.07 14.24 1.68
CA CYS A 343 -21.42 14.60 0.31
C CYS A 343 -20.22 14.65 -0.65
N LYS A 344 -19.10 14.04 -0.25
CA LYS A 344 -17.87 13.86 -1.05
C LYS A 344 -17.16 15.16 -1.45
N VAL A 345 -17.56 16.29 -0.88
CA VAL A 345 -16.78 17.53 -0.98
C VAL A 345 -15.48 17.33 -0.20
N LEU A 346 -14.37 17.63 -0.86
CA LEU A 346 -13.03 17.48 -0.33
C LEU A 346 -12.35 18.85 -0.31
N ILE A 347 -11.96 19.29 0.87
CA ILE A 347 -11.10 20.46 1.07
C ILE A 347 -9.74 19.98 1.54
N THR A 348 -8.67 20.43 0.89
CA THR A 348 -7.30 20.15 1.32
C THR A 348 -6.54 21.44 1.59
N TRP A 349 -5.86 21.50 2.73
CA TRP A 349 -5.05 22.63 3.17
C TRP A 349 -3.63 22.15 3.41
N ASP A 350 -2.63 22.91 2.94
CA ASP A 350 -1.22 22.52 3.03
C ASP A 350 -0.49 23.03 4.27
N GLY A 351 -1.19 23.75 5.15
CA GLY A 351 -0.64 24.31 6.38
C GLY A 351 0.05 25.65 6.19
N ASN A 352 0.11 26.20 4.98
CA ASN A 352 0.88 27.39 4.70
C ASN A 352 0.15 28.41 3.82
N SER A 353 -0.22 28.05 2.60
CA SER A 353 -0.75 29.00 1.62
C SER A 353 -1.68 28.39 0.57
N ALA A 354 -1.75 27.06 0.45
CA ALA A 354 -2.51 26.42 -0.63
C ALA A 354 -3.73 25.66 -0.10
N VAL A 355 -4.89 26.00 -0.66
CA VAL A 355 -6.15 25.29 -0.48
C VAL A 355 -6.65 24.75 -1.82
N THR A 356 -7.25 23.57 -1.79
CA THR A 356 -7.93 22.97 -2.94
C THR A 356 -9.31 22.50 -2.51
N ILE A 357 -10.32 22.77 -3.33
CA ILE A 357 -11.69 22.31 -3.15
C ILE A 357 -12.04 21.41 -4.33
N SER A 358 -12.45 20.18 -4.06
CA SER A 358 -12.99 19.26 -5.06
C SER A 358 -14.44 18.93 -4.71
N VAL A 359 -15.33 19.19 -5.67
CA VAL A 359 -16.79 18.98 -5.56
C VAL A 359 -17.24 18.00 -6.64
N PRO A 360 -18.12 17.03 -6.33
CA PRO A 360 -18.77 16.23 -7.37
C PRO A 360 -19.61 17.11 -8.31
N SER A 361 -19.81 16.68 -9.55
CA SER A 361 -20.55 17.43 -10.58
C SER A 361 -22.02 17.69 -10.22
N GLN A 362 -22.59 16.97 -9.26
CA GLN A 362 -23.94 17.21 -8.73
C GLN A 362 -24.11 18.61 -8.08
N PHE A 363 -23.01 19.29 -7.75
CA PHE A 363 -23.03 20.66 -7.22
C PHE A 363 -23.01 21.72 -8.34
N SER A 364 -22.81 21.31 -9.60
CA SER A 364 -22.73 22.18 -10.77
C SER A 364 -23.89 23.17 -10.84
N ARG A 365 -23.59 24.41 -11.28
CA ARG A 365 -24.51 25.56 -11.44
C ARG A 365 -25.13 26.09 -10.13
N ASN A 366 -24.93 25.40 -9.01
CA ASN A 366 -25.43 25.78 -7.69
C ASN A 366 -24.29 26.16 -6.75
N LEU A 367 -23.15 26.57 -7.31
CA LEU A 367 -21.99 27.05 -6.58
C LEU A 367 -21.78 28.53 -6.92
N ILE A 368 -21.44 29.30 -5.90
CA ILE A 368 -20.99 30.69 -6.02
C ILE A 368 -19.65 30.86 -5.29
N GLY A 369 -18.97 31.97 -5.55
CA GLY A 369 -17.67 32.30 -4.96
C GLY A 369 -16.59 32.48 -6.01
N LEU A 370 -15.39 32.80 -5.55
CA LEU A 370 -14.20 32.98 -6.40
C LEU A 370 -13.82 31.73 -7.22
N CYS A 371 -14.30 30.55 -6.83
CA CYS A 371 -14.10 29.31 -7.57
C CYS A 371 -15.05 29.13 -8.77
N GLY A 372 -16.02 30.03 -8.99
CA GLY A 372 -16.99 29.87 -10.07
C GLY A 372 -18.06 28.82 -9.77
N ASN A 373 -18.73 28.34 -10.82
CA ASN A 373 -19.97 27.56 -10.69
C ASN A 373 -19.88 26.07 -11.13
N CYS A 374 -18.74 25.60 -11.66
CA CYS A 374 -18.52 24.21 -12.07
C CYS A 374 -19.51 23.76 -13.18
N ASN A 375 -19.86 24.64 -14.12
CA ASN A 375 -20.80 24.32 -15.21
C ASN A 375 -20.12 23.68 -16.44
N GLY A 376 -18.79 23.54 -16.44
CA GLY A 376 -17.97 23.04 -17.54
C GLY A 376 -17.62 24.08 -18.59
N ILE A 377 -17.95 25.36 -18.36
CA ILE A 377 -17.77 26.48 -19.29
C ILE A 377 -16.86 27.51 -18.62
N LYS A 378 -15.93 28.09 -19.39
CA LYS A 378 -15.03 29.14 -18.90
C LYS A 378 -15.74 30.52 -18.88
N ASP A 379 -16.84 30.63 -18.12
CA ASP A 379 -17.62 31.86 -17.92
C ASP A 379 -17.69 32.32 -16.46
N ASP A 380 -16.69 31.97 -15.66
CA ASP A 380 -16.56 32.25 -14.23
C ASP A 380 -16.14 33.70 -13.91
N PHE A 381 -15.87 34.54 -14.91
CA PHE A 381 -15.58 35.97 -14.70
C PHE A 381 -16.84 36.76 -14.40
N ARG A 382 -17.50 36.38 -13.30
CA ARG A 382 -18.77 36.93 -12.85
C ARG A 382 -18.69 37.42 -11.42
N THR A 383 -19.35 38.53 -11.14
CA THR A 383 -19.55 39.02 -9.77
C THR A 383 -20.53 38.11 -9.01
N LYS A 384 -20.64 38.30 -7.69
CA LYS A 384 -21.61 37.59 -6.84
C LYS A 384 -23.06 37.70 -7.33
N ASP A 385 -23.43 38.80 -7.98
CA ASP A 385 -24.77 39.03 -8.53
C ASP A 385 -24.92 38.49 -9.97
N GLY A 386 -23.89 37.85 -10.52
CA GLY A 386 -23.93 37.16 -11.80
C GLY A 386 -23.50 37.99 -13.02
N LEU A 387 -23.10 39.25 -12.83
CA LEU A 387 -22.66 40.14 -13.91
C LEU A 387 -21.36 39.63 -14.54
N ASP A 388 -21.36 39.35 -15.86
CA ASP A 388 -20.14 39.03 -16.63
C ASP A 388 -19.28 40.30 -16.77
N VAL A 389 -18.06 40.26 -16.23
CA VAL A 389 -17.10 41.36 -16.26
C VAL A 389 -15.87 41.05 -17.12
N ARG A 390 -15.89 40.00 -17.94
CA ARG A 390 -14.74 39.55 -18.74
C ARG A 390 -14.09 40.65 -19.60
N THR A 391 -14.89 41.59 -20.10
CA THR A 391 -14.45 42.72 -20.95
C THR A 391 -14.00 43.95 -20.16
N LYS A 392 -14.21 43.98 -18.84
CA LYS A 392 -13.82 45.10 -17.98
C LYS A 392 -12.32 45.06 -17.67
N PRO A 393 -11.62 46.22 -17.67
CA PRO A 393 -10.19 46.27 -17.36
C PRO A 393 -9.87 45.86 -15.92
N ASP A 394 -10.77 46.18 -14.98
CA ASP A 394 -10.71 45.93 -13.54
C ASP A 394 -11.49 44.67 -13.11
N LYS A 395 -11.77 43.74 -14.05
CA LYS A 395 -12.61 42.55 -13.85
C LYS A 395 -12.32 41.75 -12.57
N PHE A 396 -11.04 41.54 -12.25
CA PHE A 396 -10.68 40.74 -11.08
C PHE A 396 -10.96 41.47 -9.77
N THR A 397 -10.83 42.79 -9.76
CA THR A 397 -11.22 43.66 -8.64
C THR A 397 -12.72 43.58 -8.43
N LEU A 398 -13.51 43.78 -9.50
CA LEU A 398 -14.98 43.69 -9.45
C LEU A 398 -15.46 42.32 -8.91
N ILE A 399 -14.83 41.23 -9.34
CA ILE A 399 -15.14 39.89 -8.83
C ILE A 399 -14.74 39.77 -7.35
N GLY A 400 -13.51 40.13 -7.00
CA GLY A 400 -12.97 40.05 -5.64
C GLY A 400 -13.82 40.83 -4.62
N GLU A 401 -14.19 42.07 -4.95
CA GLU A 401 -15.02 42.93 -4.10
C GLU A 401 -16.41 42.35 -3.87
N SER A 402 -17.03 41.79 -4.91
CA SER A 402 -18.37 41.20 -4.81
C SER A 402 -18.44 40.00 -3.85
N TYR A 403 -17.32 39.29 -3.64
CA TYR A 403 -17.21 38.13 -2.74
C TYR A 403 -16.53 38.44 -1.40
N LEU A 404 -16.24 39.70 -1.12
CA LEU A 404 -15.67 40.17 0.14
C LEU A 404 -16.62 39.90 1.33
N ILE A 405 -16.06 39.40 2.43
CA ILE A 405 -16.74 39.23 3.71
C ILE A 405 -16.19 40.28 4.67
N ARG A 406 -17.02 41.28 5.01
CA ARG A 406 -16.62 42.34 5.95
C ARG A 406 -16.67 41.82 7.39
N GLU A 407 -15.52 41.75 8.04
CA GLU A 407 -15.39 41.45 9.48
C GLU A 407 -15.11 42.76 10.25
N GLY A 408 -16.08 43.24 11.03
CA GLY A 408 -15.94 44.40 11.93
C GLY A 408 -15.73 45.76 11.24
N THR A 409 -15.17 46.74 11.98
CA THR A 409 -14.89 48.13 11.55
C THR A 409 -13.62 48.28 10.69
N SER A 410 -13.19 47.21 10.02
CA SER A 410 -11.98 47.17 9.19
C SER A 410 -12.17 48.01 7.91
N LYS A 411 -12.05 49.34 8.02
CA LYS A 411 -12.20 50.32 6.92
C LYS A 411 -11.15 50.20 5.80
N LYS A 412 -10.10 49.39 5.97
CA LYS A 412 -8.98 49.23 5.00
C LYS A 412 -9.05 47.97 4.12
N CYS A 413 -10.24 47.39 3.93
CA CYS A 413 -10.42 46.30 2.97
C CYS A 413 -10.75 46.85 1.59
N GLY A 414 -9.73 46.99 0.73
CA GLY A 414 -9.87 47.26 -0.70
C GLY A 414 -9.22 46.14 -1.51
N VAL A 415 -9.82 45.79 -2.64
CA VAL A 415 -9.15 44.94 -3.64
C VAL A 415 -8.46 45.89 -4.60
N THR A 416 -7.15 45.81 -4.72
CA THR A 416 -6.43 46.55 -5.76
C THR A 416 -5.95 45.57 -6.81
N THR A 417 -6.05 45.95 -8.07
CA THR A 417 -5.28 45.34 -9.15
C THR A 417 -3.96 46.10 -9.23
N PRO A 418 -2.83 45.54 -8.78
CA PRO A 418 -1.55 46.16 -9.05
C PRO A 418 -1.29 46.13 -10.55
N PRO A 419 -0.50 47.08 -11.07
CA PRO A 419 0.07 46.96 -12.41
C PRO A 419 0.79 45.61 -12.55
N ASP A 420 0.84 45.05 -13.77
CA ASP A 420 1.71 43.90 -14.04
C ASP A 420 3.13 44.27 -13.58
N PRO A 421 3.69 43.60 -12.56
CA PRO A 421 4.98 43.95 -11.99
C PRO A 421 6.13 43.61 -12.94
N CYS A 422 5.83 42.97 -14.08
CA CYS A 422 6.83 42.40 -14.96
C CYS A 422 7.06 43.23 -16.22
N THR A 423 8.13 44.03 -16.20
CA THR A 423 8.70 44.64 -17.42
C THR A 423 9.23 43.57 -18.39
N SER A 424 9.37 43.91 -19.67
CA SER A 424 9.90 43.01 -20.71
C SER A 424 11.26 42.42 -20.33
N ALA A 425 12.13 43.23 -19.68
CA ALA A 425 13.45 42.80 -19.21
C ALA A 425 13.36 41.77 -18.07
N LEU A 426 12.53 42.02 -17.05
CA LEU A 426 12.30 41.07 -15.95
C LEU A 426 11.67 39.77 -16.45
N ARG A 427 10.74 39.86 -17.41
CA ARG A 427 10.10 38.72 -18.03
C ARG A 427 11.12 37.84 -18.75
N ASN A 428 12.02 38.45 -19.54
CA ASN A 428 13.11 37.72 -20.19
C ASN A 428 14.04 37.03 -19.19
N LYS A 429 14.33 37.66 -18.05
CA LYS A 429 15.11 37.06 -16.96
C LYS A 429 14.37 35.88 -16.30
N ALA A 430 13.08 36.03 -16.03
CA ALA A 430 12.23 34.95 -15.52
C ALA A 430 12.18 33.75 -16.48
N ASN A 431 12.06 34.01 -17.78
CA ASN A 431 11.97 33.00 -18.82
C ASN A 431 13.25 32.17 -18.96
N ARG A 432 14.43 32.77 -18.72
CA ARG A 432 15.73 32.12 -18.88
C ARG A 432 16.28 31.52 -17.58
N ASN A 433 15.70 31.85 -16.43
CA ASN A 433 16.23 31.39 -15.14
C ASN A 433 15.88 29.92 -14.84
N SER A 434 16.59 29.36 -13.86
CA SER A 434 16.35 27.98 -13.38
C SER A 434 15.09 27.79 -12.52
N ALA A 435 14.25 28.83 -12.36
CA ALA A 435 13.01 28.78 -11.59
C ALA A 435 11.78 28.69 -12.52
N CYS A 436 11.43 29.76 -13.24
CA CYS A 436 10.28 29.80 -14.14
C CYS A 436 10.59 29.28 -15.53
N GLY A 437 11.83 29.43 -16.02
CA GLY A 437 12.25 28.91 -17.32
C GLY A 437 12.12 27.39 -17.46
N GLN A 438 12.25 26.65 -16.34
CA GLN A 438 11.99 25.21 -16.30
C GLN A 438 10.51 24.86 -16.42
N LEU A 439 9.60 25.79 -16.11
CA LEU A 439 8.15 25.58 -16.22
C LEU A 439 7.59 26.09 -17.55
N ASN A 440 8.41 26.79 -18.34
CA ASN A 440 8.00 27.32 -19.64
C ASN A 440 7.63 26.16 -20.58
N PRO A 441 6.37 26.05 -21.05
CA PRO A 441 5.95 25.00 -21.98
C PRO A 441 6.73 25.01 -23.30
N ALA A 442 7.27 26.17 -23.69
CA ALA A 442 8.07 26.35 -24.89
C ALA A 442 9.56 25.98 -24.70
N ASN A 443 10.01 25.62 -23.49
CA ASN A 443 11.39 25.22 -23.24
C ASN A 443 11.59 23.72 -23.51
N PRO A 444 12.27 23.32 -24.60
CA PRO A 444 12.46 21.92 -24.95
C PRO A 444 13.40 21.16 -24.01
N SER A 445 14.20 21.87 -23.22
CA SER A 445 15.11 21.34 -22.19
C SER A 445 14.50 21.36 -20.78
N SER A 446 13.20 21.66 -20.68
CA SER A 446 12.47 21.63 -19.41
C SER A 446 12.45 20.22 -18.82
N SER A 447 12.77 20.11 -17.53
CA SER A 447 12.57 18.88 -16.76
C SER A 447 11.08 18.51 -16.58
N PHE A 448 10.16 19.38 -16.98
CA PHE A 448 8.70 19.23 -16.92
C PHE A 448 8.06 19.08 -18.30
N LYS A 449 8.85 18.89 -19.37
CA LYS A 449 8.35 18.74 -20.74
C LYS A 449 7.29 17.63 -20.89
N ASP A 450 7.45 16.51 -20.18
CA ASP A 450 6.46 15.43 -20.22
C ASP A 450 5.15 15.82 -19.52
N CYS A 451 5.21 16.67 -18.49
CA CYS A 451 4.04 17.17 -17.78
C CYS A 451 3.27 18.22 -18.60
N SER A 452 3.96 19.04 -19.39
CA SER A 452 3.31 20.05 -20.26
C SER A 452 2.50 19.44 -21.40
N GLN A 453 2.76 18.17 -21.76
CA GLN A 453 1.96 17.42 -22.72
C GLN A 453 0.65 16.87 -22.14
N VAL A 454 0.56 16.69 -20.82
CA VAL A 454 -0.63 16.11 -20.16
C VAL A 454 -1.73 17.15 -19.94
N ASP A 455 -1.35 18.39 -19.61
CA ASP A 455 -2.28 19.49 -19.39
C ASP A 455 -1.59 20.83 -19.69
N THR A 456 -1.45 21.15 -20.98
CA THR A 456 -0.75 22.33 -21.46
C THR A 456 -1.30 23.62 -20.87
N ALA A 457 -2.63 23.71 -20.72
CA ALA A 457 -3.30 24.88 -20.15
C ALA A 457 -2.89 25.09 -18.67
N LEU A 458 -2.88 24.02 -17.87
CA LEU A 458 -2.45 24.11 -16.47
C LEU A 458 -0.98 24.48 -16.34
N VAL A 459 -0.11 23.92 -17.18
CA VAL A 459 1.33 24.26 -17.12
C VAL A 459 1.55 25.71 -17.56
N GLN A 460 0.81 26.20 -18.55
CA GLN A 460 0.83 27.61 -18.95
C GLN A 460 0.37 28.53 -17.80
N ASP A 461 -0.70 28.18 -17.09
CA ASP A 461 -1.20 28.94 -15.94
C ASP A 461 -0.17 29.00 -14.81
N ILE A 462 0.47 27.87 -14.49
CA ILE A 462 1.53 27.77 -13.47
C ILE A 462 2.76 28.58 -13.89
N TYR A 463 3.12 28.54 -15.17
CA TYR A 463 4.24 29.32 -15.71
C TYR A 463 3.97 30.82 -15.61
N ASN A 464 2.79 31.29 -16.05
CA ASN A 464 2.41 32.71 -15.97
C ASN A 464 2.41 33.19 -14.52
N THR A 465 1.91 32.36 -13.61
CA THR A 465 1.96 32.58 -12.15
C THR A 465 3.39 32.72 -11.63
N CYS A 466 4.28 31.81 -12.03
CA CYS A 466 5.69 31.86 -11.64
C CYS A 466 6.36 33.17 -12.11
N VAL A 467 6.12 33.55 -13.36
CA VAL A 467 6.69 34.78 -13.94
C VAL A 467 6.20 36.00 -13.17
N TYR A 468 4.91 36.08 -12.87
CA TYR A 468 4.34 37.16 -12.07
C TYR A 468 5.03 37.28 -10.70
N ASP A 469 5.10 36.17 -9.96
CA ASP A 469 5.76 36.09 -8.65
C ASP A 469 7.25 36.45 -8.73
N TYR A 470 7.95 36.04 -9.79
CA TYR A 470 9.36 36.39 -9.99
C TYR A 470 9.56 37.89 -10.13
N CYS A 471 8.71 38.55 -10.92
CA CYS A 471 8.86 39.96 -11.21
C CYS A 471 8.45 40.85 -10.02
N ALA A 472 7.50 40.41 -9.20
CA ALA A 472 7.09 41.11 -7.98
C ALA A 472 8.16 41.14 -6.86
N TYR A 473 9.20 40.30 -6.93
CA TYR A 473 10.21 40.15 -5.87
C TYR A 473 11.64 40.60 -6.25
N SER A 474 11.86 41.09 -7.48
CA SER A 474 13.12 41.65 -8.03
C SER A 474 14.39 40.77 -7.99
N ASP A 475 14.48 39.73 -7.16
CA ASP A 475 15.39 38.59 -7.25
C ASP A 475 14.87 37.53 -6.24
N PRO A 476 14.27 36.42 -6.69
CA PRO A 476 13.50 35.56 -5.80
C PRO A 476 14.42 34.92 -4.75
N PRO A 477 14.12 35.06 -3.45
CA PRO A 477 14.86 34.32 -2.46
C PRO A 477 14.67 32.81 -2.71
N ARG A 478 15.64 31.97 -2.30
CA ARG A 478 15.62 30.50 -2.50
C ARG A 478 14.24 29.84 -2.24
N TYR A 479 13.42 30.41 -1.37
CA TYR A 479 12.05 29.97 -1.05
C TYR A 479 11.07 29.94 -2.24
N MET A 480 11.18 30.88 -3.19
CA MET A 480 10.24 31.03 -4.31
C MET A 480 10.45 29.97 -5.39
N LYS A 481 11.71 29.60 -5.65
CA LYS A 481 12.08 28.48 -6.54
C LYS A 481 11.36 27.18 -6.12
N TYR A 482 11.25 26.93 -4.82
CA TYR A 482 10.53 25.76 -4.31
C TYR A 482 9.01 25.84 -4.44
N ASN A 483 8.40 27.03 -4.42
CA ASN A 483 6.95 27.17 -4.50
C ASN A 483 6.43 26.96 -5.93
N CYS A 484 7.12 27.48 -6.94
CA CYS A 484 6.75 27.28 -8.35
C CYS A 484 6.92 25.82 -8.79
N LEU A 485 8.05 25.19 -8.43
CA LEU A 485 8.28 23.75 -8.63
C LEU A 485 7.26 22.89 -7.86
N ARG A 486 6.82 23.32 -6.66
CA ARG A 486 5.79 22.63 -5.88
C ARG A 486 4.40 22.73 -6.50
N SER A 487 4.04 23.84 -7.15
CA SER A 487 2.75 23.95 -7.85
C SER A 487 2.69 23.02 -9.06
N CYS A 488 3.82 22.82 -9.75
CA CYS A 488 3.92 21.86 -10.86
C CYS A 488 3.85 20.39 -10.40
N LEU A 489 4.50 20.02 -9.28
CA LEU A 489 4.38 18.66 -8.69
C LEU A 489 2.97 18.36 -8.09
N LYS A 490 2.10 19.37 -7.97
CA LYS A 490 0.72 19.24 -7.48
C LYS A 490 -0.31 19.09 -8.62
N ALA A 491 0.07 19.49 -9.85
CA ALA A 491 -0.66 19.26 -11.09
C ALA A 491 -0.48 17.81 -11.54
#